data_AF-A0A950AIF7-F1
#
_entry.id   AF-A0A950AIF7-F1
#
_cell.length_a   1.000
_cell.length_b   1.000
_cell.length_c   1.000
_cell.angle_alpha   90.00
_cell.angle_beta   90.00
_cell.angle_gamma   90.00
#
_symmetry.space_group_name_H-M   'P 1'
#
loop_
_entity.id
_entity.type
_entity.pdbx_description
1 polymer ?
#
loop_
_entity_poly.entity_id
_entity_poly.type
_entity_poly.pdbx_seq_one_letter_code
_entity_poly.pdbx_strand_id
1 'polypeptide(L)' 'LLLSEEAVLGFAGNMTYAGKHPSVDRVRETYSTGARRSKDEMKLLETRLVRSADVPKWYVTIAPARPGETILPG' A
#
# COMPACT_ATOMS: atom_id res chain seq x y z
N LEU A 1 -20.02 18.09 1.53
CA LEU A 1 -19.12 17.65 0.44
C LEU A 1 -17.70 17.68 1.02
N LEU A 2 -16.88 16.64 0.82
CA LEU A 2 -15.53 16.50 1.42
C LEU A 2 -14.51 17.40 0.68
N LEU A 3 -14.69 18.71 0.78
CA LEU A 3 -13.95 19.71 -0.01
C LEU A 3 -12.71 20.26 0.69
N SER A 4 -12.46 19.86 1.94
CA SER A 4 -11.28 20.26 2.69
C SER A 4 -10.60 19.03 3.30
N GLU A 5 -9.31 19.17 3.57
CA GLU A 5 -8.52 18.13 4.23
C GLU A 5 -9.10 17.79 5.61
N GLU A 6 -9.55 18.79 6.36
CA GLU A 6 -10.20 18.61 7.67
C GLU A 6 -11.50 17.83 7.54
N ALA A 7 -12.31 18.11 6.52
CA ALA A 7 -13.55 17.38 6.25
C ALA A 7 -13.25 15.91 5.89
N VAL A 8 -12.21 15.65 5.09
CA VAL A 8 -11.78 14.30 4.72
C VAL A 8 -11.26 13.54 5.94
N LEU A 9 -10.39 14.15 6.75
CA LEU A 9 -9.83 13.53 7.95
C LEU A 9 -10.92 13.24 8.99
N GLY A 10 -11.83 14.19 9.22
CA GLY A 10 -12.97 14.02 10.12
C GLY A 10 -13.92 12.92 9.65
N PHE A 11 -14.14 12.80 8.34
CA PHE A 11 -14.93 11.72 7.78
C PHE A 11 -14.23 10.36 7.92
N ALA A 12 -12.96 10.26 7.54
CA ALA A 12 -12.17 9.04 7.63
C ALA A 12 -12.06 8.52 9.07
N GLY A 13 -11.88 9.42 10.04
CA GLY A 13 -11.88 9.09 11.45
C GLY A 13 -13.21 8.45 11.87
N ASN A 14 -14.34 9.07 11.52
CA ASN A 14 -15.67 8.57 11.91
C ASN A 14 -16.14 7.28 11.21
N MET A 15 -15.35 6.70 10.31
CA MET A 15 -15.71 5.45 9.63
C MET A 15 -15.65 4.25 10.57
N THR A 16 -16.30 3.16 10.15
CA THR A 16 -16.14 1.83 10.76
C THR A 16 -15.64 0.88 9.69
N TYR A 17 -14.43 0.36 9.87
CA TYR A 17 -13.81 -0.62 8.99
C TYR A 17 -13.71 -1.97 9.70
N ALA A 18 -14.33 -3.01 9.13
CA ALA A 18 -14.39 -4.35 9.73
C ALA A 18 -14.84 -4.34 11.22
N GLY A 19 -15.83 -3.51 11.54
CA GLY A 19 -16.37 -3.36 12.90
C GLY A 19 -15.48 -2.57 13.87
N LYS A 20 -14.38 -1.97 13.38
CA LYS A 20 -13.43 -1.19 14.19
C LYS A 20 -13.32 0.24 13.70
N HIS A 21 -13.13 1.16 14.62
CA HIS A 21 -12.82 2.55 14.28
C HIS A 21 -11.36 2.65 13.82
N PRO A 22 -11.08 3.31 12.69
CA PRO A 22 -9.73 3.45 12.19
C PRO A 22 -8.93 4.47 13.02
N SER A 23 -7.61 4.28 13.11
CA SER A 23 -6.68 5.36 13.47
C SER A 23 -6.34 6.14 12.21
N VAL A 24 -6.44 7.46 12.26
CA VAL A 24 -6.18 8.33 11.11
C VAL A 24 -5.13 9.37 11.49
N ASP A 25 -3.99 9.30 10.80
CA ASP A 25 -2.88 10.21 10.98
C ASP A 25 -2.59 10.98 9.69
N ARG A 26 -2.34 12.29 9.82
CA ARG A 26 -1.95 13.13 8.69
C ARG A 26 -0.44 13.09 8.51
N VAL A 27 0.02 12.43 7.45
CA VAL A 27 1.43 12.45 7.03
C VAL A 27 1.71 13.77 6.29
N ARG A 28 2.58 14.60 6.86
CA ARG A 28 3.00 15.89 6.27
C ARG A 28 4.23 15.77 5.38
N GLU A 29 4.89 14.61 5.40
CA GLU A 29 6.05 14.36 4.56
C GLU A 29 5.65 14.33 3.09
N THR A 30 6.49 14.93 2.25
CA THR A 30 6.32 14.84 0.81
C THR A 30 6.47 13.38 0.40
N TYR A 31 5.42 12.81 -0.19
CA TYR A 31 5.52 11.49 -0.80
C TYR A 31 6.52 11.56 -1.95
N SER A 32 7.68 10.94 -1.78
CA SER A 32 8.74 10.95 -2.79
C SER A 32 8.27 10.19 -4.02
N THR A 33 8.06 10.92 -5.12
CA THR A 33 7.66 10.33 -6.39
C THR A 33 8.88 9.78 -7.12
N GLY A 34 8.75 8.59 -7.72
CA GLY A 34 9.76 8.07 -8.64
C GLY A 34 10.86 7.22 -8.01
N ALA A 35 10.63 6.60 -6.85
CA ALA A 35 11.50 5.56 -6.33
C ALA A 35 11.61 4.43 -7.37
N ARG A 36 12.72 4.43 -8.13
CA ARG A 36 12.98 3.46 -9.18
C ARG A 36 13.89 2.37 -8.63
N ARG A 37 13.43 1.13 -8.74
CA ARG A 37 14.22 -0.05 -8.41
C ARG A 37 15.06 -0.48 -9.60
N SER A 38 16.18 -1.13 -9.33
CA SER A 38 16.97 -1.81 -10.36
C SER A 38 16.14 -2.89 -11.05
N LYS A 39 16.57 -3.32 -12.23
CA LYS A 39 15.89 -4.41 -12.96
C LYS A 39 15.92 -5.72 -12.16
N ASP A 40 17.00 -5.96 -11.43
CA ASP A 40 17.19 -7.19 -10.66
C ASP A 40 16.30 -7.20 -9.41
N GLU A 41 16.19 -6.08 -8.68
CA GLU A 41 15.21 -5.93 -7.59
C GLU A 41 13.77 -6.08 -8.09
N MET A 42 13.43 -5.47 -9.23
CA MET A 42 12.09 -5.63 -9.83
C MET A 42 11.79 -7.08 -10.20
N LYS A 43 12.77 -7.81 -10.75
CA LYS A 43 12.62 -9.23 -11.07
C LYS A 43 12.34 -10.05 -9.82
N LEU A 44 13.05 -9.77 -8.72
CA LEU A 44 12.80 -10.41 -7.42
C LEU A 44 11.40 -10.10 -6.90
N LEU A 45 10.95 -8.85 -6.98
CA LEU A 45 9.59 -8.47 -6.57
C LEU A 45 8.51 -9.20 -7.37
N GLU A 46 8.63 -9.26 -8.70
CA GLU A 46 7.64 -9.94 -9.55
C GLU A 46 7.48 -11.42 -9.21
N THR A 47 8.51 -12.10 -8.67
CA THR A 47 8.36 -13.49 -8.18
C THR A 47 7.41 -13.64 -7.00
N ARG A 48 7.19 -12.55 -6.23
CA ARG A 48 6.30 -12.54 -5.05
C ARG A 48 4.92 -11.99 -5.37
N LEU A 49 4.78 -11.27 -6.49
CA LEU A 49 3.52 -10.68 -6.94
C LEU A 49 2.68 -11.73 -7.67
N VAL A 50 1.69 -12.29 -6.99
CA VAL A 50 0.77 -13.25 -7.60
C VAL A 50 -0.37 -12.50 -8.29
N ARG A 51 -0.36 -12.45 -9.62
CA ARG A 51 -1.41 -11.79 -10.40
C ARG A 51 -2.66 -12.67 -10.50
N SER A 52 -3.83 -12.04 -10.43
CA SER A 52 -5.10 -12.74 -10.64
C SER A 52 -5.19 -13.28 -12.07
N ALA A 53 -5.70 -14.50 -12.26
CA ALA A 53 -5.93 -15.06 -13.59
C ALA A 53 -7.06 -14.32 -14.33
N ASP A 54 -8.08 -13.86 -13.59
CA ASP A 54 -9.28 -13.25 -14.16
C ASP A 54 -9.07 -11.75 -14.45
N VAL A 55 -8.31 -11.05 -13.59
CA VAL A 55 -8.03 -9.61 -13.75
C VAL A 55 -6.54 -9.26 -13.52
N PRO A 56 -5.63 -9.82 -14.34
CA PRO A 56 -4.17 -9.78 -14.10
C PRO A 56 -3.55 -8.37 -14.13
N LYS A 57 -4.22 -7.40 -14.76
CA LYS A 57 -3.75 -6.02 -14.85
C LYS A 57 -3.95 -5.24 -13.55
N TRP A 58 -5.08 -5.47 -12.89
CA TRP A 58 -5.53 -4.62 -11.79
C TRP A 58 -5.43 -5.29 -10.42
N TYR A 59 -5.32 -6.62 -10.39
CA TYR A 59 -5.30 -7.39 -9.16
C TYR A 59 -4.00 -8.16 -9.00
N VAL A 60 -3.37 -7.92 -7.85
CA VAL A 60 -2.18 -8.63 -7.39
C VAL A 60 -2.37 -8.99 -5.92
N THR A 61 -1.98 -10.21 -5.57
CA THR A 61 -1.89 -10.68 -4.19
C THR A 61 -0.44 -10.59 -3.75
N ILE A 62 -0.20 -9.93 -2.62
CA ILE A 62 1.13 -9.78 -2.01
C ILE A 62 1.10 -10.51 -0.67
N ALA A 63 1.80 -11.64 -0.57
CA ALA A 63 1.91 -12.37 0.68
C ALA A 63 2.89 -11.64 1.64
N PRO A 64 2.63 -11.69 2.97
CA PRO A 64 3.56 -11.17 3.95
C PRO A 64 4.91 -11.90 3.85
N ALA A 65 6.00 -11.18 4.17
CA ALA A 65 7.30 -11.82 4.32
C ALA A 65 7.25 -12.83 5.46
N ARG A 66 8.01 -13.92 5.37
CA ARG A 66 8.22 -14.78 6.54
C ARG A 66 9.02 -14.01 7.61
N PRO A 67 8.84 -14.33 8.89
CA PRO A 67 9.69 -13.76 9.94
C PRO A 67 11.17 -13.99 9.62
N GLY A 68 11.95 -12.91 9.53
CA GLY A 68 13.38 -12.94 9.19
C GLY A 68 13.73 -12.96 7.69
N GLU A 69 12.74 -12.91 6.79
CA GLU A 69 12.98 -12.87 5.34
C GLU A 69 13.18 -11.43 4.84
N THR A 70 14.33 -11.18 4.23
CA THR A 70 14.61 -9.91 3.55
C THR A 70 14.10 -9.97 2.11
N ILE A 71 13.11 -9.14 1.77
CA ILE A 71 12.45 -9.14 0.45
C ILE A 71 13.33 -8.51 -0.63
N LEU A 72 14.04 -7.44 -0.29
CA LEU A 72 14.97 -6.75 -1.19
C LEU A 72 16.27 -6.50 -0.43
N PRO A 73 17.44 -6.87 -0.98
CA PRO A 73 18.69 -6.30 -0.49
C PRO A 73 18.67 -4.78 -0.75
N GLY A 74 19.00 -4.00 0.28
CA GLY A 74 19.01 -2.53 0.22
C GLY A 74 20.14 -1.96 -0.61
#